data_AF-A0A1H9VWL1-F1
#
_entry.id   AF-A0A1H9VWL1-F1
#
_cell.length_a   1.000
_cell.length_b   1.000
_cell.length_c   1.000
_cell.angle_alpha   90.00
_cell.angle_beta   90.00
_cell.angle_gamma   90.00
#
_symmetry.space_group_name_H-M   'P 1'
#
loop_
_entity.id
_entity.type
_entity.pdbx_description
1 polymer ?
#
loop_
_entity_poly.entity_id
_entity_poly.type
_entity_poly.pdbx_seq_one_letter_code
_entity_poly.pdbx_strand_id
1 'polypeptide(L)'
;MFYKKKCFKEAPLAAGMNFDIEEVEPFLNHLSSTVLDSGFKTDEIITIQSEINTMKEDNEVKEIGTFDVKFKGQPAKIRIQAEIHMEDDDKEVVLYMFSNQELVEIIDEEMLKIEEQREF
;
A
#
# COMPACT_ATOMS: atom_id res chain seq x y z
N MET A 1 27.95 -14.72 -18.32
CA MET A 1 27.22 -14.81 -17.05
C MET A 1 25.86 -14.15 -17.24
N PHE A 2 24.77 -14.93 -17.27
CA PHE A 2 23.42 -14.38 -17.37
C PHE A 2 22.91 -14.14 -15.94
N TYR A 3 22.82 -12.88 -15.53
CA TYR A 3 22.09 -12.52 -14.31
C TYR A 3 20.62 -12.85 -14.58
N LYS A 4 20.10 -13.93 -13.98
CA LYS A 4 18.65 -14.17 -13.92
C LYS A 4 18.04 -12.97 -13.20
N LYS A 5 17.36 -12.08 -13.94
CA LYS A 5 16.37 -11.16 -13.37
C LYS A 5 15.41 -12.05 -12.56
N LYS A 6 15.44 -11.96 -11.23
CA LYS A 6 14.38 -12.54 -10.40
C LYS A 6 13.08 -11.88 -10.90
N CYS A 7 12.26 -12.66 -11.58
CA CYS A 7 10.96 -12.21 -12.03
C CYS A 7 10.13 -12.01 -10.76
N PHE A 8 9.80 -10.76 -10.45
CA PHE A 8 8.86 -10.44 -9.39
C PHE A 8 7.55 -11.14 -9.73
N LYS A 9 7.16 -12.13 -8.93
CA LYS A 9 5.92 -12.87 -9.13
C LYS A 9 4.94 -12.34 -8.11
N GLU A 10 4.08 -11.44 -8.58
CA GLU A 10 2.97 -10.92 -7.79
C GLU A 10 2.00 -12.05 -7.44
N ALA A 11 1.44 -11.96 -6.23
CA ALA A 11 0.29 -12.73 -5.82
C ALA A 11 -0.89 -12.42 -6.77
N PRO A 12 -1.79 -13.39 -6.99
CA PRO A 12 -2.99 -13.15 -7.80
C PRO A 12 -3.97 -12.17 -7.14
N LEU A 13 -3.89 -11.97 -5.82
CA LEU A 13 -4.72 -11.06 -5.05
C LEU A 13 -3.83 -10.00 -4.38
N ALA A 14 -4.38 -8.78 -4.23
CA ALA A 14 -3.81 -7.71 -3.42
C ALA A 14 -4.46 -7.68 -2.04
N ALA A 15 -3.76 -7.12 -1.07
CA ALA A 15 -4.40 -6.62 0.15
C ALA A 15 -5.10 -5.30 -0.21
N GLY A 16 -6.31 -5.10 0.29
CA GLY A 16 -7.14 -3.96 -0.10
C GLY A 16 -8.04 -3.50 1.05
N MET A 17 -8.01 -2.20 1.38
CA MET A 17 -8.84 -1.62 2.43
C MET A 17 -9.18 -0.16 2.12
N ASN A 18 -10.34 0.30 2.58
CA ASN A 18 -10.78 1.69 2.55
C ASN A 18 -10.15 2.49 3.71
N PHE A 19 -9.54 3.61 3.37
CA PHE A 19 -8.91 4.54 4.30
C PHE A 19 -9.48 5.94 4.13
N ASP A 20 -9.55 6.66 5.25
CA ASP A 20 -9.51 8.10 5.19
C ASP A 20 -8.14 8.53 4.64
N ILE A 21 -8.11 9.59 3.85
CA ILE A 21 -6.87 10.10 3.25
C ILE A 21 -5.81 10.37 4.32
N GLU A 22 -6.22 10.85 5.50
CA GLU A 22 -5.32 11.18 6.61
C GLU A 22 -4.69 9.94 7.27
N GLU A 23 -5.26 8.75 7.08
CA GLU A 23 -4.79 7.50 7.68
C GLU A 23 -3.81 6.72 6.79
N VAL A 24 -3.70 7.08 5.50
CA VAL A 24 -2.77 6.46 4.55
C VAL A 24 -1.32 6.60 5.01
N GLU A 25 -0.89 7.81 5.36
CA GLU A 25 0.48 8.06 5.84
C GLU A 25 0.78 7.31 7.16
N PRO A 26 -0.06 7.39 8.21
CA PRO A 26 0.09 6.59 9.42
C PRO A 26 0.23 5.09 9.15
N PHE A 27 -0.59 4.54 8.26
CA PHE A 27 -0.55 3.12 7.91
C PHE A 27 0.77 2.72 7.23
N LEU A 28 1.23 3.50 6.25
CA LEU A 28 2.50 3.23 5.56
C LEU A 28 3.71 3.33 6.50
N ASN A 29 3.66 4.28 7.46
CA ASN A 29 4.67 4.39 8.52
C ASN A 29 4.65 3.20 9.46
N HIS A 30 3.46 2.72 9.84
CA HIS A 30 3.30 1.52 10.67
C HIS A 30 3.90 0.30 9.97
N LEU A 31 3.48 -0.01 8.74
CA LEU A 31 4.05 -1.11 7.95
C LEU A 31 5.58 -1.04 7.86
N SER A 32 6.12 0.15 7.66
CA SER A 32 7.55 0.38 7.55
C SER A 32 8.32 0.14 8.85
N SER A 33 7.66 0.31 9.99
CA SER A 33 8.28 0.25 11.31
C SER A 33 8.07 -1.09 12.01
N THR A 34 6.98 -1.80 11.71
CA THR A 34 6.55 -3.00 12.46
C THR A 34 6.63 -4.29 11.65
N VAL A 35 6.31 -4.23 10.35
CA VAL A 35 6.28 -5.41 9.46
C VAL A 35 7.56 -5.57 8.66
N LEU A 36 8.04 -4.46 8.11
CA LEU A 36 9.16 -4.45 7.17
C LEU A 36 10.48 -4.22 7.93
N ASP A 37 11.54 -4.93 7.55
CA ASP A 37 12.89 -4.66 8.05
C ASP A 37 13.45 -3.33 7.50
N SER A 38 12.97 -2.96 6.32
CA SER A 38 13.21 -1.67 5.65
C SER A 38 11.99 -1.40 4.79
N GLY A 39 11.12 -0.51 5.26
CA GLY A 39 9.91 -0.13 4.56
C GLY A 39 10.07 1.03 3.59
N PHE A 40 8.99 1.79 3.44
CA PHE A 40 8.92 2.97 2.60
C PHE A 40 9.79 4.09 3.16
N LYS A 41 10.44 4.83 2.29
CA LYS A 41 11.13 6.06 2.68
C LYS A 41 10.13 7.19 2.89
N THR A 42 10.49 8.16 3.71
CA THR A 42 9.63 9.34 3.97
C THR A 42 9.25 10.08 2.69
N ASP A 43 10.16 10.22 1.72
CA ASP A 43 9.88 10.83 0.42
C ASP A 43 8.92 10.00 -0.44
N GLU A 44 8.98 8.67 -0.33
CA GLU A 44 8.06 7.76 -1.01
C GLU A 44 6.65 7.88 -0.42
N ILE A 45 6.53 7.94 0.92
CA ILE A 45 5.25 8.13 1.62
C ILE A 45 4.61 9.47 1.24
N ILE A 46 5.39 10.56 1.27
CA ILE A 46 4.92 11.90 0.85
C ILE A 46 4.47 11.87 -0.62
N THR A 47 5.20 11.16 -1.49
CA THR A 47 4.83 11.04 -2.90
C THR A 47 3.50 10.29 -3.05
N ILE A 48 3.32 9.16 -2.34
CA ILE A 48 2.07 8.39 -2.36
C ILE A 48 0.89 9.27 -1.93
N GLN A 49 1.04 9.96 -0.80
CA GLN A 49 0.02 10.86 -0.28
C GLN A 49 -0.32 11.99 -1.26
N SER A 50 0.70 12.60 -1.86
CA SER A 50 0.52 13.66 -2.86
C SER A 50 -0.21 13.15 -4.10
N GLU A 51 0.17 11.99 -4.62
CA GLU A 51 -0.46 11.41 -5.81
C GLU A 51 -1.95 11.12 -5.53
N ILE A 52 -2.28 10.51 -4.40
CA ILE A 52 -3.68 10.28 -3.99
C ILE A 52 -4.45 11.60 -3.89
N ASN A 53 -3.86 12.64 -3.28
CA ASN A 53 -4.48 13.95 -3.17
C ASN A 53 -4.75 14.63 -4.52
N THR A 54 -3.93 14.36 -5.53
CA THR A 54 -4.13 14.91 -6.88
C THR A 54 -5.26 14.25 -7.66
N MET A 55 -5.67 13.04 -7.28
CA MET A 55 -6.80 12.32 -7.89
C MET A 55 -8.10 13.05 -7.57
N LYS A 56 -8.97 13.21 -8.58
CA LYS A 56 -10.17 14.06 -8.49
C LYS A 56 -11.41 13.48 -9.17
N GLU A 57 -11.28 12.38 -9.89
CA GLU A 57 -12.44 11.76 -10.53
C GLU A 57 -12.97 10.64 -9.65
N ASP A 58 -14.30 10.57 -9.48
CA ASP A 58 -14.92 9.47 -8.76
C ASP A 58 -14.65 8.13 -9.48
N ASN A 59 -14.27 7.10 -8.71
CA ASN A 59 -13.76 5.81 -9.21
C ASN A 59 -12.47 5.92 -10.03
N GLU A 60 -11.68 6.99 -9.86
CA GLU A 60 -10.36 7.08 -10.48
C GLU A 60 -9.45 6.03 -9.86
N VAL A 61 -8.98 5.08 -10.67
CA VAL A 61 -7.98 4.08 -10.28
C VAL A 61 -6.63 4.45 -10.86
N LYS A 62 -5.62 4.59 -10.00
CA LYS A 62 -4.27 5.00 -10.41
C LYS A 62 -3.20 4.15 -9.73
N GLU A 63 -2.27 3.62 -10.54
CA GLU A 63 -1.04 3.06 -10.01
C GLU A 63 -0.14 4.19 -9.51
N ILE A 64 0.19 4.15 -8.22
CA ILE A 64 1.02 5.16 -7.58
C ILE A 64 2.50 4.85 -7.80
N GLY A 65 2.86 3.56 -7.72
CA GLY A 65 4.22 3.12 -8.01
C GLY A 65 4.56 1.76 -7.43
N THR A 66 5.80 1.33 -7.66
CA THR A 66 6.38 0.12 -7.09
C THR A 66 7.61 0.48 -6.26
N PHE A 67 7.58 0.07 -4.99
CA PHE A 67 8.55 0.44 -3.98
C PHE A 67 9.39 -0.77 -3.58
N ASP A 68 10.71 -0.58 -3.49
CA ASP A 68 11.64 -1.62 -3.04
C ASP A 68 11.68 -1.64 -1.52
N VAL A 69 11.36 -2.79 -0.93
CA VAL A 69 11.31 -2.98 0.54
C VAL A 69 12.13 -4.19 0.95
N LYS A 70 12.35 -4.36 2.25
CA LYS A 70 12.98 -5.55 2.83
C LYS A 70 12.04 -6.21 3.82
N PHE A 71 11.81 -7.50 3.61
CA PHE A 71 10.90 -8.31 4.40
C PHE A 71 11.56 -9.64 4.75
N LYS A 72 11.61 -10.00 6.04
CA LYS A 72 12.26 -11.20 6.58
C LYS A 72 13.70 -11.39 6.06
N GLY A 73 14.46 -10.31 6.01
CA GLY A 73 15.84 -10.28 5.54
C GLY A 73 16.00 -10.26 4.01
N GLN A 74 14.91 -10.41 3.25
CA GLN A 74 14.93 -10.55 1.80
C GLN A 74 14.45 -9.28 1.08
N PRO A 75 15.06 -8.92 -0.06
CA PRO A 75 14.51 -7.88 -0.93
C PRO A 75 13.14 -8.30 -1.47
N ALA A 76 12.16 -7.44 -1.30
CA ALA A 76 10.80 -7.56 -1.82
C ALA A 76 10.39 -6.25 -2.51
N LYS A 77 9.22 -6.28 -3.16
CA LYS A 77 8.63 -5.09 -3.78
C LYS A 77 7.16 -5.00 -3.39
N ILE A 78 6.67 -3.81 -3.14
CA ILE A 78 5.25 -3.54 -2.97
C ILE A 78 4.84 -2.58 -4.07
N ARG A 79 3.87 -2.98 -4.89
CA ARG A 79 3.21 -2.09 -5.84
C ARG A 79 1.93 -1.58 -5.21
N ILE A 80 1.71 -0.27 -5.29
CA ILE A 80 0.55 0.41 -4.71
C ILE A 80 -0.31 0.98 -5.84
N GLN A 81 -1.60 0.70 -5.75
CA GLN A 81 -2.64 1.31 -6.55
C GLN A 81 -3.66 1.94 -5.60
N ALA A 82 -4.14 3.13 -5.93
CA ALA A 82 -5.20 3.80 -5.22
C ALA A 82 -6.43 3.89 -6.10
N GLU A 83 -7.60 3.75 -5.50
CA GLU A 83 -8.89 4.07 -6.08
C GLU A 83 -9.57 5.08 -5.16
N ILE A 84 -10.10 6.17 -5.71
CA ILE A 84 -10.82 7.16 -4.90
C ILE A 84 -12.32 7.06 -5.15
N HIS A 85 -13.11 7.16 -4.08
CA HIS A 85 -14.56 7.27 -4.14
C HIS A 85 -14.96 8.63 -3.59
N MET A 86 -15.84 9.33 -4.32
CA MET A 86 -16.36 10.63 -3.92
C MET A 86 -17.86 10.53 -3.63
N GLU A 87 -18.25 10.75 -2.38
CA GLU A 87 -19.65 10.87 -1.96
C GLU A 87 -19.89 12.23 -1.32
N ASP A 88 -20.77 13.06 -1.89
CA ASP A 88 -21.26 14.34 -1.31
C ASP A 88 -20.17 15.24 -0.66
N ASP A 89 -19.03 15.40 -1.34
CA ASP A 89 -17.81 16.16 -0.95
C ASP A 89 -16.80 15.41 -0.05
N ASP A 90 -17.13 14.21 0.44
CA ASP A 90 -16.20 13.33 1.14
C ASP A 90 -15.43 12.45 0.14
N LYS A 91 -14.12 12.35 0.36
CA LYS A 91 -13.20 11.60 -0.50
C LYS A 91 -12.57 10.47 0.29
N GLU A 92 -12.99 9.25 -0.03
CA GLU A 92 -12.42 8.01 0.49
C GLU A 92 -11.38 7.46 -0.48
N VAL A 93 -10.43 6.68 0.02
CA VAL A 93 -9.44 5.99 -0.82
C VAL A 93 -9.37 4.50 -0.48
N VAL A 94 -9.53 3.67 -1.49
CA VAL A 94 -9.19 2.25 -1.43
C VAL A 94 -7.71 2.10 -1.80
N LEU A 95 -6.92 1.55 -0.88
CA LEU A 95 -5.51 1.23 -1.16
C LEU A 95 -5.35 -0.25 -1.49
N TYR A 96 -4.86 -0.53 -2.69
CA TYR A 96 -4.48 -1.87 -3.12
C TYR A 96 -2.96 -2.05 -3.07
N MET A 97 -2.49 -3.03 -2.29
CA MET A 97 -1.08 -3.34 -2.11
C MET A 97 -0.76 -4.74 -2.67
N PHE A 98 0.01 -4.77 -3.74
CA PHE A 98 0.43 -5.97 -4.44
C PHE A 98 1.86 -6.33 -4.05
N SER A 99 2.09 -7.58 -3.70
CA SER A 99 3.42 -8.12 -3.46
C SER A 99 3.46 -9.63 -3.71
N ASN A 100 4.46 -10.32 -3.16
CA ASN A 100 4.44 -11.77 -3.05
C ASN A 100 3.36 -12.21 -2.05
N GLN A 101 2.89 -13.46 -2.18
CA GLN A 101 1.76 -14.00 -1.40
C GLN A 101 1.91 -13.78 0.11
N GLU A 102 3.07 -14.13 0.68
CA GLU A 102 3.31 -14.05 2.12
C GLU A 102 3.25 -12.61 2.63
N LEU A 103 3.81 -11.65 1.87
CA LEU A 103 3.77 -10.24 2.26
C LEU A 103 2.36 -9.65 2.06
N VAL A 104 1.62 -10.07 1.03
CA VAL A 104 0.23 -9.65 0.84
C VAL A 104 -0.63 -10.10 2.03
N GLU A 105 -0.52 -11.37 2.44
CA GLU A 105 -1.28 -11.91 3.58
C GLU A 105 -1.02 -11.13 4.88
N ILE A 106 0.24 -10.74 5.12
CA ILE A 106 0.57 -9.96 6.32
C ILE A 106 0.07 -8.53 6.22
N ILE A 107 0.16 -7.90 5.05
CA ILE A 107 -0.40 -6.54 4.87
C ILE A 107 -1.91 -6.57 5.09
N ASP A 108 -2.60 -7.59 4.57
CA ASP A 108 -4.03 -7.81 4.78
C ASP A 108 -4.37 -7.96 6.27
N GLU A 109 -3.61 -8.77 7.01
CA GLU A 109 -3.75 -8.89 8.47
C GLU A 109 -3.53 -7.56 9.20
N GLU A 110 -2.56 -6.73 8.79
CA GLU A 110 -2.35 -5.41 9.39
C GLU A 110 -3.48 -4.42 9.05
N MET A 111 -4.05 -4.49 7.86
CA MET A 111 -5.23 -3.69 7.48
C MET A 111 -6.43 -4.06 8.37
N LEU A 112 -6.70 -5.35 8.56
CA LEU A 112 -7.78 -5.83 9.43
C LEU A 112 -7.65 -5.32 10.87
N LYS A 113 -6.43 -5.24 11.42
CA LYS A 113 -6.20 -4.70 12.77
C LYS A 113 -6.56 -3.22 12.92
N ILE A 114 -6.49 -2.44 11.84
CA ILE A 114 -6.90 -1.04 11.83
C ILE A 114 -8.42 -0.95 11.78
N GLU A 115 -9.04 -1.77 10.92
CA GLU A 115 -10.50 -1.85 10.82
C GLU A 115 -11.12 -2.21 12.18
N GLU A 116 -10.58 -3.24 12.85
CA GLU A 116 -11.03 -3.66 14.19
C GLU A 116 -10.89 -2.54 15.24
N GLN A 117 -9.95 -1.61 15.09
CA GLN A 117 -9.78 -0.47 16.01
C GLN A 117 -10.78 0.66 15.77
N ARG A 118 -11.34 0.78 14.56
CA ARG A 118 -12.36 1.79 14.23
C ARG A 118 -13.74 1.43 14.77
N GLU A 119 -14.01 0.16 15.07
CA GLU A 119 -15.31 -0.31 15.58
C GLU A 119 -15.51 -0.15 17.11
N PHE A 120 -14.59 0.50 17.84
CA PHE A 120 -14.67 0.72 19.30
C PHE A 120 -14.68 2.21 19.69
#